data_AF-X1ATV8-F1
#
_entry.id   AF-X1ATV8-F1
#
_cell.length_a   1.000
_cell.length_b   1.000
_cell.length_c   1.000
_cell.angle_alpha   90.00
_cell.angle_beta   90.00
_cell.angle_gamma   90.00
#
_symmetry.space_group_name_H-M   'P 1'
#
loop_
_entity.id
_entity.type
_entity.pdbx_description
1 polymer ?
#
loop_
_entity_poly.entity_id
_entity_poly.type
_entity_poly.pdbx_seq_one_letter_code
_entity_poly.pdbx_strand_id
1 'polypeptide(L)'
;MCNRINCSNTIVKIQTMTVIIPKEVYFTVVAACVRFANRKRPKEDWKEVSGIFTGKFIENENGKDLYISACYPIMYQLYDLGVN
;
A
#
# COMPACT_ATOMS: atom_id res chain seq x y z
N MET A 1 -22.77 -1.99 50.52
CA MET A 1 -23.48 -1.39 49.38
C MET A 1 -22.75 -1.79 48.11
N CYS A 2 -23.48 -2.42 47.20
CA CYS A 2 -22.98 -3.11 46.01
C CYS A 2 -22.80 -2.09 44.87
N ASN A 3 -21.56 -1.83 44.44
CA ASN A 3 -21.33 -1.12 43.17
C ASN A 3 -21.11 -2.16 42.07
N ARG A 4 -22.23 -2.46 41.40
CA ARG A 4 -22.37 -3.33 40.25
C ARG A 4 -21.63 -2.65 39.07
N ILE A 5 -20.44 -3.13 38.73
CA ILE A 5 -19.74 -2.73 37.49
C ILE A 5 -20.55 -3.37 36.35
N ASN A 6 -21.32 -2.56 35.63
CA ASN A 6 -22.03 -3.01 34.44
C ASN A 6 -21.00 -3.42 33.39
N CYS A 7 -20.93 -4.71 33.10
CA CYS A 7 -20.32 -5.25 31.89
C CYS A 7 -21.15 -4.78 30.69
N SER A 8 -20.93 -3.55 30.24
CA SER A 8 -21.35 -3.12 28.92
C SER A 8 -20.39 -3.77 27.94
N ASN A 9 -20.89 -4.72 27.14
CA ASN A 9 -20.15 -5.40 26.08
C ASN A 9 -19.27 -4.40 25.30
N THR A 10 -17.97 -4.42 25.56
CA THR A 10 -17.00 -3.79 24.69
C THR A 10 -17.05 -4.57 23.38
N ILE A 11 -17.87 -4.10 22.44
CA ILE A 11 -17.76 -4.51 21.05
C ILE A 11 -16.38 -4.00 20.62
N VAL A 12 -15.39 -4.89 20.67
CA VAL A 12 -14.09 -4.65 20.06
C VAL A 12 -14.39 -4.56 18.56
N LYS A 13 -14.59 -3.34 18.08
CA LYS A 13 -14.76 -3.08 16.65
C LYS A 13 -13.40 -3.37 16.03
N ILE A 14 -13.20 -4.59 15.54
CA ILE A 14 -11.98 -4.98 14.81
C ILE A 14 -12.02 -4.18 13.51
N GLN A 15 -11.35 -3.03 13.50
CA GLN A 15 -11.20 -2.23 12.29
C GLN A 15 -10.18 -2.91 11.39
N THR A 16 -10.66 -3.79 10.51
CA THR A 16 -9.84 -4.30 9.40
C THR A 16 -9.73 -3.20 8.35
N MET A 17 -8.53 -2.65 8.16
CA MET A 17 -8.24 -1.72 7.06
C MET A 17 -7.89 -2.52 5.81
N THR A 18 -8.75 -2.46 4.81
CA THR A 18 -8.49 -3.07 3.49
C THR A 18 -7.89 -2.04 2.55
N VAL A 19 -6.84 -2.41 1.82
CA VAL A 19 -6.29 -1.55 0.75
C VAL A 19 -6.88 -2.01 -0.58
N ILE A 20 -7.62 -1.13 -1.24
CA ILE A 20 -8.26 -1.39 -2.52
C ILE A 20 -7.43 -0.73 -3.61
N ILE A 21 -6.86 -1.56 -4.48
CA ILE A 21 -6.08 -1.11 -5.65
C ILE A 21 -6.90 -1.39 -6.91
N PRO A 22 -7.39 -0.35 -7.61
CA PRO A 22 -8.08 -0.53 -8.88
C PRO A 22 -7.16 -1.15 -9.93
N LYS A 23 -7.77 -1.90 -10.85
CA LYS A 23 -7.06 -2.60 -11.94
C LYS A 23 -6.18 -1.66 -12.77
N GLU A 24 -6.64 -0.44 -13.03
CA GLU A 24 -5.90 0.58 -13.79
C GLU A 24 -4.62 1.04 -13.07
N VAL A 25 -4.70 1.21 -11.75
CA VAL A 25 -3.56 1.56 -10.90
C VAL A 25 -2.56 0.40 -10.88
N TYR A 26 -3.04 -0.83 -10.73
CA TYR A 26 -2.20 -2.03 -10.79
C TYR A 26 -1.45 -2.13 -12.13
N PHE A 27 -2.12 -1.90 -13.26
CA PHE A 27 -1.47 -1.89 -14.56
C PHE A 27 -0.43 -0.78 -14.72
N THR A 28 -0.62 0.36 -14.07
CA THR A 28 0.37 1.44 -14.07
C THR A 28 1.66 1.01 -13.37
N VAL A 29 1.55 0.30 -12.24
CA VAL A 29 2.69 -0.28 -11.52
C VAL A 29 3.41 -1.31 -12.39
N VAL A 30 2.67 -2.26 -12.97
CA VAL A 30 3.26 -3.29 -13.83
C VAL A 30 3.94 -2.67 -15.05
N ALA A 31 3.30 -1.70 -15.70
CA ALA A 31 3.89 -0.99 -16.83
C ALA A 31 5.19 -0.26 -16.45
N ALA A 32 5.25 0.34 -15.25
CA ALA A 32 6.47 0.95 -14.75
C ALA A 32 7.59 -0.09 -14.58
N CYS A 33 7.30 -1.23 -13.93
CA CYS A 33 8.26 -2.33 -13.76
C CYS A 33 8.78 -2.85 -15.10
N VAL A 34 7.89 -3.11 -16.05
CA VAL A 34 8.26 -3.62 -17.39
C VAL A 34 9.11 -2.60 -18.16
N ARG A 35 8.77 -1.31 -18.10
CA ARG A 35 9.55 -0.24 -18.77
C ARG A 35 11.01 -0.26 -18.35
N PHE A 36 11.30 -0.47 -17.06
CA PHE A 36 12.67 -0.53 -16.57
C PHE A 36 13.35 -1.89 -16.81
N ALA A 37 12.59 -3.00 -16.75
CA ALA A 37 13.08 -4.34 -17.01
C ALA A 37 13.45 -4.60 -18.49
N ASN A 38 12.80 -3.90 -19.44
CA ASN A 38 13.05 -4.05 -20.88
C ASN A 38 14.49 -3.73 -21.32
N ARG A 39 15.33 -3.15 -20.45
CA ARG A 39 16.77 -2.97 -20.71
C ARG A 39 17.59 -4.28 -20.69
N LYS A 40 16.95 -5.46 -20.57
CA LYS A 40 17.57 -6.80 -20.58
C LYS A 40 18.78 -6.90 -19.64
N ARG A 41 18.62 -6.39 -18.42
CA ARG A 41 19.67 -6.52 -17.41
C ARG A 41 19.77 -7.96 -16.91
N PRO A 42 20.99 -8.44 -16.58
CA PRO A 42 21.14 -9.68 -15.84
C PRO A 42 20.32 -9.61 -14.54
N LYS A 43 19.86 -10.76 -14.06
CA LYS A 43 18.94 -10.83 -12.90
C LYS A 43 19.57 -10.22 -11.65
N GLU A 44 20.89 -10.28 -11.55
CA GLU A 44 21.67 -9.68 -10.45
C GLU A 44 21.53 -8.15 -10.39
N ASP A 45 21.23 -7.50 -11.52
CA ASP A 45 21.15 -6.04 -11.67
C ASP A 45 19.72 -5.50 -11.66
N TRP A 46 18.74 -6.35 -11.33
CA TRP A 46 17.36 -5.91 -11.18
C TRP A 46 17.26 -4.93 -10.03
N LYS A 47 16.78 -3.71 -10.32
CA LYS A 47 16.58 -2.68 -9.30
C LYS A 47 15.10 -2.54 -8.96
N GLU A 48 14.86 -1.91 -7.84
CA GLU A 48 13.52 -1.59 -7.37
C GLU A 48 12.93 -0.41 -8.15
N VAL A 49 11.62 -0.44 -8.32
CA VAL A 49 10.84 0.65 -8.89
C VAL A 49 10.03 1.25 -7.77
N SER A 50 10.32 2.52 -7.46
CA SER A 50 9.64 3.26 -6.40
C SER A 50 8.64 4.25 -6.99
N GLY A 51 7.49 4.38 -6.35
CA GLY A 51 6.42 5.29 -6.77
C GLY A 51 5.55 5.72 -5.61
N ILE A 52 4.76 6.77 -5.82
CA ILE A 52 3.80 7.28 -4.86
C ILE A 52 2.40 6.83 -5.27
N PHE A 53 1.68 6.25 -4.32
CA PHE A 53 0.25 6.06 -4.43
C PHE A 53 -0.49 7.26 -3.86
N THR A 54 -1.52 7.70 -4.56
CA THR A 54 -2.46 8.72 -4.07
C THR A 54 -3.82 8.08 -3.96
N GLY A 55 -4.55 8.39 -2.89
CA GLY A 55 -5.80 7.72 -2.56
C GLY A 55 -6.57 8.44 -1.46
N LYS A 56 -7.73 7.89 -1.12
CA LYS A 56 -8.61 8.41 -0.07
C LYS A 56 -9.12 7.27 0.80
N PHE A 57 -9.39 7.58 2.06
CA PHE A 57 -10.10 6.65 2.92
C PHE A 57 -11.59 6.66 2.59
N ILE A 58 -12.19 5.48 2.56
CA ILE A 58 -13.63 5.25 2.41
C ILE A 58 -14.11 4.67 3.74
N GLU A 59 -15.16 5.28 4.30
CA GLU A 59 -15.77 4.76 5.53
C GLU A 59 -16.74 3.63 5.18
N ASN A 60 -16.52 2.47 5.79
CA ASN A 60 -17.37 1.29 5.69
C ASN A 60 -17.88 0.88 7.09
N GLU A 61 -18.92 0.05 7.11
CA GLU A 61 -19.57 -0.39 8.36
C GLU A 61 -18.57 -1.04 9.35
N ASN A 62 -17.55 -1.72 8.80
CA ASN A 62 -16.51 -2.45 9.53
C ASN A 62 -15.20 -1.68 9.77
N GLY A 63 -15.04 -0.46 9.27
CA GLY A 63 -13.78 0.28 9.39
C GLY A 63 -13.54 1.32 8.30
N LYS A 64 -12.30 1.81 8.21
CA LYS A 64 -11.85 2.68 7.12
C LYS A 64 -11.01 1.86 6.15
N ASP A 65 -11.44 1.81 4.89
CA ASP A 65 -10.68 1.19 3.81
C ASP A 65 -9.91 2.26 3.05
N LEU A 66 -8.71 1.91 2.57
CA LEU A 66 -7.88 2.81 1.77
C LEU A 66 -8.10 2.51 0.29
N TYR A 67 -8.74 3.43 -0.42
CA TYR A 67 -8.92 3.35 -1.86
C TYR A 67 -7.82 4.12 -2.59
N ILE A 68 -7.03 3.43 -3.40
CA ILE A 68 -5.98 4.05 -4.20
C ILE A 68 -6.57 4.58 -5.51
N SER A 69 -6.40 5.87 -5.78
CA SER A 69 -6.91 6.54 -6.98
C SER A 69 -5.90 6.53 -8.13
N ALA A 70 -4.61 6.73 -7.83
CA ALA A 70 -3.57 6.80 -8.85
C ALA A 70 -2.19 6.38 -8.32
N CYS A 71 -1.32 5.94 -9.23
CA CYS A 71 0.08 5.62 -8.96
C CYS A 71 0.99 6.45 -9.86
N TYR A 72 1.97 7.11 -9.26
CA TYR A 72 2.99 7.88 -9.95
C TYR A 72 4.36 7.25 -9.70
N PRO A 73 4.92 6.49 -10.67
CA PRO A 73 6.28 5.95 -10.54
C PRO A 73 7.29 7.11 -10.63
N ILE A 74 8.24 7.18 -9.70
CA ILE A 74 9.18 8.32 -9.59
C ILE A 74 10.60 7.90 -9.96
N MET A 75 11.09 6.74 -9.48
CA MET A 75 12.51 6.38 -9.64
C MET A 75 12.78 4.89 -9.89
N TYR A 76 13.85 4.63 -10.63
CA TYR A 76 14.60 3.38 -10.72
C TYR A 76 16.00 3.65 -10.17
N GLN A 77 16.21 3.50 -8.87
CA GLN A 77 17.50 3.83 -8.25
C GLN A 77 18.22 2.58 -7.75
N LEU A 78 19.56 2.61 -7.84
CA LEU A 78 20.39 1.78 -6.99
C LEU A 78 20.14 2.25 -5.56
N TYR A 79 19.97 1.31 -4.65
CA TYR A 79 20.18 1.53 -3.24
C TYR A 79 21.63 2.04 -3.07
N ASP A 80 21.85 3.35 -3.13
CA ASP A 80 23.15 3.97 -2.87
C ASP A 80 23.29 4.07 -1.35
N LEU A 81 23.45 2.91 -0.70
CA LEU A 81 23.95 2.86 0.67
C LEU A 81 25.45 3.11 0.59
N GLY A 82 25.82 4.38 0.69
CA GLY A 82 27.19 4.79 0.96
C GLY A 82 27.64 4.33 2.36
N VAL A 83 27.89 3.03 2.51
CA VAL A 83 28.62 2.45 3.65
C VAL A 83 29.52 1.33 3.10
N ASN A 84 30.75 1.70 2.72
CA ASN A 84 31.91 0.82 2.83
C ASN A 84 32.58 1.10 4.17
#